data_AF-I4VQD2-F1
#
_entry.id   AF-I4VQD2-F1
#
_cell.length_a   1.000
_cell.length_b   1.000
_cell.length_c   1.000
_cell.angle_alpha   90.00
_cell.angle_beta   90.00
_cell.angle_gamma   90.00
#
_symmetry.space_group_name_H-M   'P 1'
#
loop_
_entity.id
_entity.type
_entity.pdbx_description
1 polymer ?
#
loop_
_entity_poly.entity_id
_entity_poly.type
_entity_poly.pdbx_seq_one_letter_code
_entity_poly.pdbx_strand_id
1 'polypeptide(L)'
;MSQLPGVAVQDVAASLYIHPFMLSRWRKQAREGVIMTKGVAVDKAVAAELKDLRRVKKAYEQLKLEHDLLKKAIAFTSGRKVTSSPSSNSSKCSTP
;
A
#
# COMPACT_ATOMS: atom_id res chain seq x y z
N MET A 1 -5.56 -13.55 -18.15
CA MET A 1 -5.84 -12.68 -16.98
C MET A 1 -5.20 -13.20 -15.69
N SER A 2 -5.66 -14.32 -15.10
CA SER A 2 -5.09 -14.85 -13.84
C SER A 2 -3.69 -15.50 -13.97
N GLN A 3 -3.26 -15.84 -15.18
CA GLN A 3 -1.95 -16.47 -15.45
C GLN A 3 -0.79 -15.46 -15.52
N LEU A 4 -1.08 -14.16 -15.47
CA LEU A 4 -0.05 -13.12 -15.58
C LEU A 4 0.78 -13.04 -14.28
N PRO A 5 2.11 -12.83 -14.39
CA PRO A 5 2.97 -12.68 -13.23
C PRO A 5 2.54 -11.47 -12.37
N GLY A 6 2.49 -11.67 -11.05
CA GLY A 6 2.09 -10.64 -10.08
C GLY A 6 0.58 -10.36 -10.00
N VAL A 7 -0.28 -11.17 -10.62
CA VAL A 7 -1.73 -11.14 -10.36
C VAL A 7 -2.05 -12.14 -9.25
N ALA A 8 -2.59 -11.68 -8.12
CA ALA A 8 -3.07 -12.57 -7.09
C ALA A 8 -4.37 -13.26 -7.54
N VAL A 9 -4.47 -14.58 -7.29
CA VAL A 9 -5.68 -15.36 -7.60
C VAL A 9 -6.88 -14.82 -6.82
N GLN A 10 -6.66 -14.32 -5.61
CA GLN A 10 -7.69 -13.75 -4.74
C GLN A 10 -8.35 -12.53 -5.38
N ASP A 11 -7.57 -11.59 -5.91
CA ASP A 11 -8.08 -10.36 -6.54
C ASP A 11 -8.95 -10.66 -7.76
N VAL A 12 -8.53 -11.62 -8.60
CA VAL A 12 -9.30 -12.02 -9.79
C VAL A 12 -10.55 -12.81 -9.42
N ALA A 13 -10.48 -13.62 -8.37
CA ALA A 13 -11.64 -14.37 -7.90
C ALA A 13 -12.70 -13.42 -7.33
N ALA A 14 -12.27 -12.40 -6.57
CA ALA A 14 -13.15 -11.37 -6.04
C ALA A 14 -13.86 -10.57 -7.15
N SER A 15 -13.14 -10.17 -8.22
CA SER A 15 -13.75 -9.43 -9.33
C SER A 15 -14.75 -10.25 -10.15
N LEU A 16 -14.53 -11.56 -10.23
CA LEU A 16 -15.44 -12.50 -10.88
C LEU A 16 -16.54 -13.01 -9.93
N TYR A 17 -16.58 -12.55 -8.68
CA TYR A 17 -17.49 -13.03 -7.63
C TYR A 17 -17.50 -14.56 -7.47
N ILE A 18 -16.31 -15.17 -7.59
CA ILE A 18 -16.11 -16.61 -7.40
C ILE A 18 -15.17 -16.87 -6.23
N HIS A 19 -15.25 -18.06 -5.65
CA HIS A 19 -14.30 -18.46 -4.63
C HIS A 19 -12.90 -18.69 -5.24
N PRO A 20 -11.79 -18.26 -4.60
CA PRO A 20 -10.43 -18.41 -5.13
C PRO A 20 -10.04 -19.86 -5.49
N PHE A 21 -10.56 -20.82 -4.75
CA PHE A 21 -10.39 -22.26 -5.04
C PHE A 21 -10.94 -22.65 -6.41
N MET A 22 -12.09 -22.11 -6.81
CA MET A 22 -12.72 -22.41 -8.11
C MET A 22 -11.81 -21.96 -9.25
N LEU A 23 -11.23 -20.76 -9.13
CA LEU A 23 -10.32 -20.21 -10.13
C LEU A 23 -9.04 -21.06 -10.24
N SER A 24 -8.48 -21.51 -9.11
CA SER A 24 -7.34 -22.44 -9.09
C SER A 24 -7.68 -23.80 -9.74
N ARG A 25 -8.85 -24.35 -9.44
CA ARG A 25 -9.33 -25.62 -10.03
C ARG A 25 -9.50 -25.50 -11.54
N TRP A 26 -10.13 -24.44 -12.03
CA TRP A 26 -10.31 -24.20 -13.46
C TRP A 26 -8.99 -23.98 -14.19
N ARG A 27 -7.99 -23.34 -13.56
CA ARG A 27 -6.63 -23.26 -14.12
C ARG A 27 -5.98 -24.62 -14.28
N LYS A 28 -6.20 -25.54 -13.34
CA LYS A 28 -5.71 -26.92 -13.44
C LYS A 28 -6.40 -27.65 -14.60
N GLN A 29 -7.72 -27.58 -14.66
CA GLN A 29 -8.51 -28.22 -15.71
C GLN A 29 -8.24 -27.67 -17.12
N ALA A 30 -7.95 -26.38 -17.25
CA ALA A 30 -7.53 -25.77 -18.51
C ALA A 30 -6.14 -26.26 -18.97
N ARG A 31 -5.18 -26.46 -18.04
CA ARG A 31 -3.87 -27.04 -18.36
C ARG A 31 -3.96 -28.52 -18.74
N GLU A 32 -4.88 -29.24 -18.12
CA GLU A 32 -5.13 -30.66 -18.36
C GLU A 32 -6.00 -30.91 -19.62
N GLY A 33 -6.40 -29.85 -20.33
CA GLY A 33 -7.21 -29.96 -21.55
C GLY A 33 -8.66 -30.38 -21.33
N VAL A 34 -9.10 -30.48 -20.08
CA VAL A 34 -10.48 -30.85 -19.69
C VAL A 34 -11.47 -29.73 -20.05
N ILE A 35 -11.01 -28.48 -20.01
CA ILE A 35 -11.79 -27.30 -20.40
C ILE A 35 -11.14 -26.66 -21.61
N MET A 36 -11.89 -26.51 -22.70
CA MET A 36 -11.43 -25.79 -23.88
C MET A 36 -11.46 -24.28 -23.63
N THR A 37 -10.28 -23.70 -23.42
CA THR A 37 -10.14 -22.24 -23.35
C THR A 37 -9.87 -21.69 -24.74
N LYS A 38 -10.83 -20.96 -25.33
CA LYS A 38 -10.51 -20.06 -26.44
C LYS A 38 -9.53 -19.01 -25.91
N GLY A 39 -8.32 -18.95 -26.45
CA GLY A 39 -7.28 -18.04 -25.98
C GLY A 39 -7.74 -16.59 -26.13
N VAL A 40 -8.09 -15.94 -25.02
CA VAL A 40 -8.28 -14.49 -25.00
C VAL A 40 -6.87 -13.90 -24.92
N ALA A 41 -6.36 -13.44 -26.05
CA ALA A 41 -5.09 -12.72 -26.10
C ALA A 41 -5.26 -11.42 -25.31
N VAL A 42 -4.48 -11.29 -24.26
CA VAL A 42 -4.37 -10.03 -23.52
C VAL A 42 -3.47 -9.14 -24.34
N ASP A 43 -3.97 -7.98 -24.72
CA ASP A 43 -3.17 -7.04 -25.51
C ASP A 43 -1.92 -6.62 -24.71
N LYS A 44 -0.76 -6.65 -25.36
CA LYS A 44 0.54 -6.42 -24.71
C LYS A 44 0.64 -4.99 -24.16
N ALA A 45 -0.05 -4.05 -24.80
CA ALA A 45 -0.17 -2.67 -24.34
C ALA A 45 -0.85 -2.60 -22.97
N VAL A 46 -1.98 -3.29 -22.80
CA VAL A 46 -2.72 -3.35 -21.52
C VAL A 46 -1.86 -3.98 -20.41
N ALA A 47 -1.02 -4.96 -20.74
CA ALA A 47 -0.12 -5.57 -19.77
C ALA A 47 1.00 -4.61 -19.30
N ALA A 48 1.48 -3.72 -20.16
CA ALA A 48 2.48 -2.70 -19.82
C ALA A 48 1.89 -1.63 -18.90
N GLU A 49 0.70 -1.11 -19.25
CA GLU A 49 -0.01 -0.13 -18.41
C GLU A 49 -0.29 -0.67 -17.00
N LEU A 50 -0.64 -1.96 -16.90
CA LEU A 50 -0.89 -2.61 -15.62
C LEU A 50 0.36 -2.69 -14.73
N LYS A 51 1.55 -2.76 -15.34
CA LYS A 51 2.83 -2.75 -14.61
C LYS A 51 3.13 -1.36 -14.06
N ASP A 52 2.87 -0.32 -14.84
CA ASP A 52 3.10 1.07 -14.42
C ASP A 52 2.12 1.48 -13.31
N LEU A 53 0.84 1.11 -13.42
CA LEU A 53 -0.16 1.34 -12.37
C LEU A 53 0.24 0.68 -11.04
N ARG A 54 0.81 -0.53 -11.08
CA ARG A 54 1.32 -1.21 -9.87
C ARG A 54 2.49 -0.48 -9.24
N ARG A 55 3.40 0.05 -10.05
CA ARG A 55 4.57 0.79 -9.58
C ARG A 55 4.14 2.07 -8.87
N VAL A 56 3.18 2.80 -9.46
CA VAL A 56 2.58 4.01 -8.87
C VAL A 56 1.85 3.69 -7.57
N LYS A 57 1.05 2.62 -7.52
CA LYS A 57 0.33 2.23 -6.29
C LYS A 57 1.29 1.94 -5.12
N LYS A 58 2.38 1.21 -5.38
CA LYS A 58 3.39 0.91 -4.35
C LYS A 58 4.08 2.18 -3.83
N ALA A 59 4.45 3.09 -4.74
CA ALA A 59 5.05 4.37 -4.36
C ALA A 59 4.08 5.23 -3.53
N TYR A 60 2.79 5.24 -3.89
CA TYR A 60 1.76 5.94 -3.14
C TYR A 60 1.57 5.39 -1.72
N GLU A 61 1.53 4.07 -1.56
CA GLU A 61 1.44 3.42 -0.24
C GLU A 61 2.65 3.76 0.64
N GLN A 62 3.86 3.72 0.08
CA GLN A 62 5.08 4.13 0.79
C GLN A 62 5.01 5.60 1.22
N LEU A 63 4.65 6.49 0.30
CA LEU A 63 4.54 7.93 0.57
C LEU A 63 3.51 8.23 1.67
N LYS A 64 2.39 7.48 1.69
CA LYS A 64 1.36 7.63 2.72
C LYS A 64 1.90 7.27 4.10
N LEU A 65 2.69 6.19 4.21
CA LEU A 65 3.33 5.80 5.47
C LEU A 65 4.35 6.83 5.94
N GLU A 66 5.20 7.32 5.03
CA GLU A 66 6.18 8.36 5.35
C GLU A 66 5.49 9.63 5.84
N HIS A 67 4.43 10.06 5.16
CA HIS A 67 3.65 11.23 5.55
C HIS A 67 2.95 11.06 6.90
N ASP A 68 2.37 9.89 7.18
CA ASP A 68 1.75 9.61 8.48
C ASP A 68 2.79 9.60 9.61
N LEU A 69 4.00 9.11 9.34
CA LEU A 69 5.11 9.13 10.30
C LEU A 69 5.59 10.57 10.57
N LEU A 70 5.74 11.38 9.52
CA LEU A 70 6.09 12.80 9.65
C LEU A 70 5.04 13.57 10.45
N LYS A 71 3.75 13.35 10.19
CA LYS A 71 2.66 13.95 10.97
C LYS A 71 2.74 13.59 12.45
N LYS A 72 2.99 12.32 12.77
CA LYS A 72 3.16 11.88 14.17
C LYS A 72 4.37 12.54 14.83
N ALA A 73 5.49 12.69 14.12
CA ALA A 73 6.67 13.35 14.63
C ALA A 73 6.44 14.86 14.89
N ILE A 74 5.75 15.55 13.98
CA ILE A 74 5.34 16.95 14.18
C ILE A 74 4.44 17.06 15.41
N ALA A 75 3.40 16.23 15.52
CA ALA A 75 2.50 16.26 16.67
C ALA A 75 3.23 16.03 18.01
N PHE A 76 4.20 15.09 18.02
CA PHE A 76 5.02 14.80 19.20
C PHE A 76 5.92 15.99 19.59
N THR A 77 6.54 16.65 18.61
CA THR A 77 7.46 17.77 18.86
C THR A 77 6.72 19.08 19.16
N SER A 78 5.58 19.34 18.51
CA SER A 78 4.76 20.53 18.75
C SER A 78 4.10 20.53 20.13
N GLY A 79 3.75 19.36 20.66
CA GLY A 79 3.16 19.23 22.00
C GLY A 79 4.14 19.52 23.16
N ARG A 80 5.46 19.43 22.94
CA ARG A 80 6.48 19.56 24.00
C ARG A 80 7.05 20.97 24.18
N LYS A 81 6.48 22.00 23.55
CA LYS A 81 6.93 23.41 23.73
C LYS A 81 6.33 24.10 24.97
N VAL A 82 5.62 23.38 25.85
CA VAL A 82 4.88 23.98 26.99
C VAL A 82 5.63 23.95 28.33
N THR A 83 6.78 23.30 28.46
CA THR A 83 7.58 23.35 29.69
C THR A 83 8.87 24.15 29.48
N SER A 84 8.74 25.44 29.18
CA SER A 84 9.81 26.38 29.54
C SER A 84 9.55 26.75 31.00
N SER A 85 10.33 26.17 31.91
CA SER A 85 10.34 26.59 33.31
C SER A 85 10.65 28.10 33.32
N PRO A 86 9.85 28.94 33.99
CA PRO A 86 10.21 30.35 34.13
C PRO A 86 11.51 30.39 34.94
N SER A 87 12.60 30.80 34.30
CA SER A 87 13.86 31.00 34.99
C SER A 87 13.65 32.11 36.02
N SER A 88 13.61 31.75 37.30
CA SER A 88 13.56 32.70 38.39
C SER A 88 14.90 33.45 38.43
N ASN A 89 14.92 34.66 37.86
CA ASN A 89 15.99 35.61 38.16
C ASN A 89 15.76 36.09 39.60
N SER A 90 16.35 35.42 40.58
CA SER A 90 16.48 35.97 41.93
C SER A 90 17.49 37.12 41.84
N SER A 91 17.00 38.32 41.58
CA SER A 91 17.77 39.55 41.78
C SER A 91 18.23 39.57 43.23
N LYS A 92 19.54 39.36 43.44
CA LYS A 92 20.19 39.59 44.74
C LYS A 92 20.00 41.06 45.09
N CYS A 93 19.01 41.35 45.93
CA CYS A 93 18.91 42.64 46.61
C CYS A 93 20.02 42.66 47.66
N SER A 94 21.17 43.23 47.30
CA SER A 94 22.23 43.57 48.23
C SER A 94 22.00 44.99 48.74
N THR A 95 22.15 45.13 50.05
CA THR A 95 21.94 46.25 50.99
C THR A 95 22.77 47.52 50.67
N PRO A 96 22.53 48.64 51.39
CA PRO A 96 22.97 48.85 52.79
C PRO A 96 21.83 48.97 53.80
#